data_AF-A0A8S2SLQ3-F1
#
_entry.id   AF-A0A8S2SLQ3-F1
#
_cell.length_a   1.000
_cell.length_b   1.000
_cell.length_c   1.000
_cell.angle_alpha   90.00
_cell.angle_beta   90.00
_cell.angle_gamma   90.00
#
_symmetry.space_group_name_H-M   'P 1'
#
loop_
_entity.id
_entity.type
_entity.pdbx_description
1 polymer ?
#
loop_
_entity_poly.entity_id
_entity_poly.type
_entity_poly.pdbx_seq_one_letter_code
_entity_poly.pdbx_strand_id
1 'polypeptide(L)'
;IIIYGTLGDTGPRPLKQKGRNLFERGQVDDFFIETLDLGALNKLHIEHDNTNFFAEWFLDKVEVTNTETGETVLFPCKRWLSKKHDDRQIQRDLLP
;
A
#
# COMPACT_ATOMS: atom_id res chain seq x y z
N ILE A 1 -5.87 0.49 -1.24
CA ILE A 1 -5.11 0.67 0.03
C ILE A 1 -6.02 1.33 1.05
N ILE A 2 -5.85 1.03 2.34
CA ILE A 2 -6.49 1.74 3.46
C ILE A 2 -5.41 1.97 4.51
N ILE A 3 -5.24 3.20 4.97
CA ILE A 3 -4.28 3.55 6.03
C ILE A 3 -5.07 3.86 7.29
N TYR A 4 -4.69 3.23 8.40
CA TYR A 4 -5.36 3.37 9.69
C TYR A 4 -4.43 4.07 10.68
N GLY A 5 -4.99 5.01 11.43
CA GLY A 5 -4.33 5.64 12.57
C GLY A 5 -5.22 5.70 13.80
N THR A 6 -4.76 6.38 14.84
CA THR A 6 -5.47 6.49 16.11
C THR A 6 -6.75 7.34 16.03
N LEU A 7 -6.86 8.23 15.04
CA LEU A 7 -8.01 9.14 14.88
C LEU A 7 -9.00 8.70 13.80
N GLY A 8 -8.68 7.66 13.01
CA GLY A 8 -9.54 7.16 11.94
C GLY A 8 -8.75 6.44 10.84
N ASP A 9 -9.36 6.32 9.67
CA ASP A 9 -8.75 5.72 8.49
C ASP A 9 -9.09 6.48 7.21
N THR A 10 -8.32 6.22 6.15
CA THR A 10 -8.50 6.91 4.86
C THR A 10 -9.74 6.46 4.10
N GLY A 11 -10.39 5.36 4.48
CA GLY A 11 -11.20 4.53 3.61
C GLY A 11 -10.39 3.91 2.46
N PRO A 12 -11.05 3.12 1.57
CA PRO A 12 -10.41 2.57 0.38
C PRO A 12 -9.93 3.67 -0.57
N ARG A 13 -8.62 3.70 -0.84
CA ARG A 13 -7.99 4.58 -1.81
C ARG A 13 -7.41 3.78 -2.97
N PRO A 14 -7.82 4.07 -4.22
CA PRO A 14 -7.21 3.46 -5.39
C PRO A 14 -5.86 4.10 -5.70
N LEU A 15 -4.83 3.29 -5.84
CA LEU A 15 -3.50 3.74 -6.25
C LEU A 15 -3.42 3.73 -7.78
N LYS A 16 -3.68 4.88 -8.42
CA LYS A 16 -3.73 5.03 -9.89
C LYS A 16 -3.08 6.34 -10.32
N GLN A 17 -2.30 6.30 -11.39
CA GLN A 17 -1.72 7.47 -12.06
C GLN A 17 -1.85 7.29 -13.57
N LYS A 18 -2.47 8.28 -14.25
CA LYS A 18 -2.72 8.19 -15.69
C LYS A 18 -1.42 8.20 -16.48
N GLY A 19 -1.34 7.35 -17.50
CA GLY A 19 -0.19 7.30 -18.42
C GLY A 19 1.09 6.69 -17.83
N ARG A 20 1.01 6.09 -16.63
CA ARG A 20 2.13 5.38 -16.01
C ARG A 20 1.88 3.88 -15.99
N ASN A 21 2.95 3.12 -16.21
CA ASN A 21 2.98 1.71 -15.87
C ASN A 21 3.41 1.58 -14.41
N LEU A 22 2.54 1.05 -13.57
CA LEU A 22 2.68 1.01 -12.12
C LEU A 22 2.89 -0.43 -11.65
N PHE A 23 3.55 -0.59 -10.52
CA PHE A 23 3.78 -1.86 -9.82
C PHE A 23 4.65 -2.85 -10.60
N GLU A 24 5.57 -2.34 -11.41
CA GLU A 24 6.55 -3.15 -12.14
C GLU A 24 7.65 -3.70 -11.22
N ARG A 25 8.25 -4.82 -11.64
CA ARG A 25 9.32 -5.45 -10.87
C ARG A 25 10.51 -4.51 -10.68
N GLY A 26 10.90 -4.30 -9.43
CA GLY A 26 12.05 -3.45 -9.06
C GLY A 26 11.77 -1.95 -9.12
N GLN A 27 10.51 -1.55 -9.33
CA GLN A 27 10.06 -0.18 -9.30
C GLN A 27 9.52 0.18 -7.91
N VAL A 28 9.68 1.46 -7.56
CA VAL A 28 8.97 2.12 -6.46
C VAL A 28 8.01 3.11 -7.08
N ASP A 29 6.76 3.12 -6.61
CA ASP A 29 5.72 4.02 -7.08
C ASP A 29 5.17 4.88 -5.94
N ASP A 30 5.32 6.18 -6.09
CA ASP A 30 4.83 7.18 -5.14
C ASP A 30 3.42 7.67 -5.48
N PHE A 31 2.58 7.80 -4.45
CA PHE A 31 1.22 8.30 -4.56
C PHE A 31 0.94 9.34 -3.47
N PHE A 32 0.14 10.35 -3.82
CA PHE A 32 -0.39 11.31 -2.85
C PHE A 32 -1.84 10.95 -2.51
N ILE A 33 -2.14 10.91 -1.21
CA ILE A 33 -3.48 10.64 -0.68
C ILE A 33 -3.86 11.83 0.20
N GLU A 34 -4.88 12.58 -0.22
CA GLU A 34 -5.50 13.61 0.62
C GLU A 34 -6.43 12.95 1.64
N THR A 35 -6.22 13.27 2.91
CA THR A 35 -7.00 12.75 4.03
C THR A 35 -6.93 13.73 5.21
N LEU A 36 -7.80 13.54 6.20
CA LEU A 36 -7.73 14.26 7.47
C LEU A 36 -6.57 13.69 8.31
N ASP A 37 -6.19 14.39 9.37
CA ASP A 37 -5.22 13.86 10.33
C ASP A 37 -5.70 12.50 10.88
N LEU A 38 -4.90 11.46 10.65
CA LEU A 38 -5.15 10.10 11.12
C LEU A 38 -4.54 9.86 12.51
N GLY A 39 -3.76 10.79 13.04
CA GLY A 39 -2.92 10.60 14.21
C GLY A 39 -1.81 9.56 13.96
N ALA A 40 -1.42 8.83 15.00
CA ALA A 40 -0.36 7.83 14.88
C ALA A 40 -0.83 6.63 14.04
N LEU A 41 -0.13 6.36 12.93
CA LEU A 41 -0.46 5.26 12.03
C LEU A 41 -0.15 3.91 12.70
N ASN A 42 -1.08 2.97 12.61
CA ASN A 42 -0.98 1.68 13.34
C ASN A 42 -1.24 0.45 12.47
N LYS A 43 -1.83 0.61 11.29
CA LYS A 43 -2.10 -0.49 10.35
C LYS A 43 -2.22 0.05 8.93
N LEU A 44 -1.83 -0.76 7.97
CA LEU A 44 -2.02 -0.50 6.54
C LEU A 44 -2.58 -1.73 5.86
N HIS A 45 -3.72 -1.58 5.19
CA HIS A 45 -4.29 -2.62 4.36
C HIS A 45 -3.95 -2.38 2.89
N ILE A 46 -3.33 -3.34 2.23
CA ILE A 46 -2.97 -3.28 0.82
C ILE A 46 -3.49 -4.52 0.09
N GLU A 47 -4.08 -4.30 -1.08
CA GLU A 47 -4.70 -5.34 -1.91
C GLU A 47 -4.67 -4.96 -3.38
N HIS A 48 -4.89 -5.94 -4.25
CA HIS A 48 -5.17 -5.75 -5.67
C HIS A 48 -6.29 -6.70 -6.11
N ASP A 49 -6.96 -6.37 -7.22
CA ASP A 49 -8.08 -7.12 -7.77
C ASP A 49 -7.66 -8.30 -8.68
N ASN A 50 -6.35 -8.53 -8.82
CA ASN A 50 -5.76 -9.54 -9.71
C ASN A 50 -6.17 -9.37 -11.19
N THR A 51 -6.44 -8.13 -11.61
CA THR A 51 -6.69 -7.79 -13.01
C THR A 51 -5.39 -7.70 -13.81
N ASN A 52 -5.50 -7.91 -15.13
CA ASN A 52 -4.39 -7.94 -16.10
C ASN A 52 -3.49 -9.19 -16.01
N PHE A 53 -2.67 -9.36 -17.05
CA PHE A 53 -1.63 -10.39 -17.06
C PHE A 53 -0.52 -10.01 -16.08
N PHE A 54 0.05 -11.01 -15.40
CA PHE A 54 1.12 -10.82 -14.44
C PHE A 54 0.79 -9.85 -13.30
N ALA A 55 -0.46 -9.89 -12.82
CA ALA A 55 -0.96 -9.06 -11.72
C ALA A 55 -0.29 -9.34 -10.36
N GLU A 56 0.58 -10.35 -10.30
CA GLU A 56 1.32 -10.72 -9.10
C GLU A 56 2.43 -9.72 -8.78
N TRP A 57 2.51 -9.30 -7.51
CA TRP A 57 3.49 -8.34 -7.03
C TRP A 57 4.08 -8.85 -5.72
N PHE A 58 5.41 -8.86 -5.66
CA PHE A 58 6.13 -9.04 -4.40
C PHE A 58 6.33 -7.67 -3.78
N LEU A 59 5.69 -7.44 -2.63
CA LEU A 59 5.78 -6.18 -1.92
C LEU A 59 6.85 -6.28 -0.84
N ASP A 60 7.92 -5.49 -0.94
CA ASP A 60 8.94 -5.41 0.11
C ASP A 60 8.40 -4.65 1.33
N LYS A 61 7.95 -3.41 1.13
CA LYS A 61 7.41 -2.52 2.16
C LYS A 61 6.53 -1.43 1.55
N VAL A 62 5.79 -0.74 2.40
CA VAL A 62 5.15 0.55 2.09
C VAL A 62 5.72 1.60 3.05
N GLU A 63 6.04 2.78 2.54
CA GLU A 63 6.45 3.93 3.36
C GLU A 63 5.34 4.99 3.28
N VAL A 64 4.88 5.47 4.43
CA VAL A 64 3.87 6.54 4.50
C VAL A 64 4.51 7.74 5.17
N THR A 65 4.61 8.84 4.44
CA THR A 65 5.15 10.11 4.95
C THR A 65 4.04 11.13 5.08
N ASN A 66 3.87 11.69 6.28
CA ASN A 66 3.05 12.87 6.47
C ASN A 66 3.79 14.07 5.86
N THR A 67 3.24 14.67 4.80
CA THR A 67 3.90 15.75 4.06
C THR A 67 3.97 17.08 4.82
N GLU A 68 3.13 17.26 5.85
CA GLU A 68 3.12 18.47 6.68
C GLU A 68 4.15 18.38 7.81
N THR A 69 4.26 17.22 8.47
CA THR A 69 5.18 17.03 9.61
C THR A 69 6.53 16.44 9.21
N GLY A 70 6.62 15.79 8.05
CA GLY A 70 7.79 15.06 7.58
C GLY A 70 8.00 13.70 8.27
N GLU A 71 7.07 13.28 9.13
CA GLU A 71 7.16 11.99 9.81
C GLU A 71 6.88 10.83 8.84
N THR A 72 7.74 9.82 8.85
CA THR A 72 7.62 8.62 8.01
C THR A 72 7.39 7.39 8.88
N VAL A 73 6.38 6.60 8.52
CA VAL A 73 6.11 5.28 9.09
C VAL A 73 6.35 4.22 8.02
N LEU A 74 7.10 3.18 8.38
CA LEU A 74 7.43 2.05 7.51
C LEU A 74 6.49 0.89 7.82
N PHE A 75 5.97 0.23 6.79
CA PHE A 75 5.14 -0.97 6.92
C PHE A 75 5.79 -2.12 6.13
N PRO A 76 6.62 -2.97 6.76
CA PRO A 76 7.25 -4.10 6.09
C PRO A 76 6.22 -5.16 5.66
N CYS A 77 6.40 -5.74 4.47
CA CYS A 77 5.56 -6.83 3.97
C CYS A 77 6.40 -8.08 3.64
N LYS A 78 7.37 -7.95 2.72
CA LYS A 78 8.24 -9.02 2.20
C LYS A 78 7.51 -10.29 1.76
N ARG A 79 6.32 -10.12 1.16
CA ARG A 79 5.46 -11.24 0.76
C ARG A 79 4.81 -11.00 -0.60
N TRP A 80 4.40 -12.10 -1.23
CA TRP A 80 3.67 -12.05 -2.49
C TRP A 80 2.21 -11.72 -2.24
N LEU A 81 1.70 -10.75 -2.99
CA LEU A 81 0.27 -10.59 -3.20
C LEU A 81 -0.04 -11.26 -4.54
N SER A 82 -0.53 -12.49 -4.48
CA SER A 82 -0.62 -13.36 -5.65
C SER A 82 -1.62 -14.49 -5.42
N LYS A 83 -2.27 -14.97 -6.48
CA LYS A 83 -3.04 -16.23 -6.45
C LYS A 83 -2.21 -17.49 -6.73
N LYS A 84 -0.95 -17.33 -7.13
CA LYS A 84 -0.06 -18.44 -7.55
C LYS A 84 1.14 -18.64 -6.63
N HIS A 85 1.61 -17.58 -5.97
CA HIS A 85 2.78 -17.59 -5.09
C HIS A 85 2.38 -17.48 -3.61
N ASP A 86 3.33 -17.85 -2.73
CA ASP A 86 3.20 -17.78 -1.27
C ASP A 86 1.90 -18.48 -0.78
N ASP A 87 1.10 -17.80 0.05
CA ASP A 87 -0.14 -18.30 0.63
C ASP A 87 -1.38 -18.06 -0.26
N ARG A 88 -1.17 -17.66 -1.51
CA ARG A 88 -2.23 -17.38 -2.50
C ARG A 88 -3.19 -16.25 -2.09
N GLN A 89 -2.77 -15.38 -1.18
CA GLN A 89 -3.52 -14.20 -0.79
C GLN A 89 -3.08 -12.97 -1.59
N ILE A 90 -4.05 -12.16 -2.03
CA ILE A 90 -3.87 -10.94 -2.83
C ILE A 90 -4.05 -9.66 -2.01
N GLN A 91 -4.09 -9.80 -0.69
CA GLN A 91 -4.27 -8.71 0.27
C GLN A 91 -3.40 -8.96 1.50
N ARG A 92 -3.00 -7.90 2.20
CA ARG A 92 -2.23 -7.94 3.44
C ARG A 92 -2.64 -6.80 4.36
N ASP A 93 -2.77 -7.11 5.65
CA ASP A 93 -2.71 -6.12 6.72
C ASP A 93 -1.28 -6.06 7.23
N LEU A 94 -0.70 -4.87 7.20
CA LEU A 94 0.67 -4.58 7.61
C LEU A 94 0.63 -3.74 8.88
N LEU A 95 1.56 -4.01 9.79
CA LEU A 95 1.82 -3.21 10.98
C LEU A 95 3.15 -2.48 10.79
N PRO A 96 3.38 -1.34 11.47
CA PRO A 96 4.64 -0.63 11.43
C PRO A 96 5.85 -1.49 11.83
#